data_AF-A0A2N3DA62-F1
#
_entry.id   AF-A0A2N3DA62-F1
#
_cell.length_a   1.000
_cell.length_b   1.000
_cell.length_c   1.000
_cell.angle_alpha   90.00
_cell.angle_beta   90.00
_cell.angle_gamma   90.00
#
_symmetry.space_group_name_H-M   'P 1'
#
loop_
_entity.id
_entity.type
_entity.pdbx_description
1 polymer ?
#
loop_
_entity_poly.entity_id
_entity_poly.type
_entity_poly.pdbx_seq_one_letter_code
_entity_poly.pdbx_strand_id
1 'polypeptide(L)'
;NFKPRFTSTTEFETLMNAAAGRDLGWFYDVYLREAALPELVETRANGQLTLRWKAPRDLPFPLPVDITVNGTPHRLAMENGSATLAVPDDAHVVIDPMARILRHSPAIAAAQRR
;
A
#
# COMPACT_ATOMS: atom_id res chain seq x y z
N ASN A 1 -21.59 10.97 23.90
CA ASN A 1 -21.17 9.84 24.75
C ASN A 1 -21.11 8.57 23.91
N PHE A 2 -19.93 8.15 23.48
CA PHE A 2 -19.75 6.84 22.84
C PHE A 2 -19.59 5.77 23.94
N LYS A 3 -20.22 4.61 23.77
CA LYS A 3 -20.01 3.43 24.63
C LYS A 3 -19.22 2.39 23.83
N PRO A 4 -18.17 1.76 24.41
CA PRO A 4 -17.45 0.69 23.74
C PRO A 4 -18.40 -0.48 23.41
N ARG A 5 -18.24 -1.05 22.22
CA ARG A 5 -18.92 -2.27 21.79
C ARG A 5 -17.87 -3.33 21.49
N PHE A 6 -17.94 -4.45 22.19
CA PHE A 6 -17.14 -5.62 21.88
C PHE A 6 -17.79 -6.40 20.74
N THR A 7 -16.99 -6.89 19.80
CA THR A 7 -17.44 -7.58 18.59
C THR A 7 -16.35 -8.51 18.06
N SER A 8 -16.68 -9.34 17.08
CA SER A 8 -15.75 -10.22 16.37
C SER A 8 -15.08 -9.49 15.20
N THR A 9 -13.94 -10.00 14.73
CA THR A 9 -13.29 -9.51 13.51
C THR A 9 -14.22 -9.58 12.31
N THR A 10 -15.01 -10.65 12.17
CA THR A 10 -15.96 -10.83 11.06
C THR A 10 -17.03 -9.74 11.03
N GLU A 11 -17.59 -9.37 12.18
CA GLU A 11 -18.58 -8.30 12.22
C GLU A 11 -17.92 -6.94 11.99
N PHE A 12 -16.71 -6.70 12.51
CA PHE A 12 -15.93 -5.50 12.19
C PHE A 12 -15.71 -5.34 10.68
N GLU A 13 -15.25 -6.37 9.99
CA GLU A 13 -15.04 -6.35 8.53
C GLU A 13 -16.34 -6.07 7.77
N THR A 14 -17.45 -6.68 8.19
CA THR A 14 -18.78 -6.44 7.61
C THR A 14 -19.19 -4.97 7.74
N LEU A 15 -19.01 -4.39 8.93
CA LEU A 15 -19.31 -2.97 9.19
C LEU A 15 -18.40 -2.05 8.39
N MET A 16 -17.11 -2.38 8.27
CA MET A 16 -16.15 -1.59 7.52
C MET A 16 -16.40 -1.62 6.02
N ASN A 17 -16.77 -2.78 5.46
CA ASN A 17 -17.22 -2.88 4.07
C ASN A 17 -18.46 -2.01 3.80
N ALA A 18 -19.45 -2.07 4.70
CA ALA A 18 -20.65 -1.25 4.59
C ALA A 18 -20.33 0.26 4.67
N ALA A 19 -19.46 0.67 5.60
CA ALA A 19 -19.02 2.05 5.74
C ALA A 19 -18.21 2.57 4.54
N ALA A 20 -17.40 1.69 3.93
CA ALA A 20 -16.60 2.03 2.76
C ALA A 20 -17.39 2.03 1.45
N GLY A 21 -18.59 1.43 1.43
CA GLY A 21 -19.40 1.26 0.23
C GLY A 21 -18.79 0.33 -0.81
N ARG A 22 -17.81 -0.49 -0.43
CA ARG A 22 -17.10 -1.44 -1.31
C ARG A 22 -16.53 -2.59 -0.49
N ASP A 23 -16.21 -3.68 -1.17
CA ASP A 23 -15.50 -4.79 -0.54
C ASP A 23 -14.03 -4.43 -0.27
N LEU A 24 -13.60 -4.65 0.96
CA LEU A 24 -12.22 -4.46 1.42
C LEU A 24 -11.55 -5.80 1.76
N GLY A 25 -12.06 -6.94 1.29
CA GLY A 25 -11.49 -8.27 1.52
C GLY A 25 -9.96 -8.32 1.34
N TRP A 26 -9.46 -7.74 0.24
CA TRP A 26 -8.03 -7.65 -0.06
C TRP A 26 -7.20 -6.94 1.03
N PHE A 27 -7.79 -5.95 1.71
CA PHE A 27 -7.13 -5.19 2.77
C PHE A 27 -7.00 -6.05 4.02
N TYR A 28 -8.07 -6.75 4.41
CA TYR A 28 -8.05 -7.63 5.57
C TYR A 28 -7.15 -8.84 5.35
N ASP A 29 -7.18 -9.40 4.15
CA ASP A 29 -6.32 -10.53 3.76
C ASP A 29 -4.85 -10.21 3.97
N VAL A 30 -4.41 -9.00 3.65
CA VAL A 30 -3.00 -8.61 3.82
C VAL A 30 -2.69 -8.02 5.19
N TYR A 31 -3.53 -7.16 5.76
CA TYR A 31 -3.18 -6.43 6.99
C TYR A 31 -3.67 -7.08 8.28
N LEU A 32 -4.73 -7.89 8.23
CA LEU A 32 -5.29 -8.53 9.43
C LEU A 32 -4.94 -10.01 9.53
N ARG A 33 -4.69 -10.68 8.39
CA ARG A 33 -4.50 -12.14 8.33
C ARG A 33 -3.05 -12.57 8.08
N GLU A 34 -2.19 -11.67 7.62
CA GLU A 34 -0.77 -11.97 7.38
C GLU A 34 0.10 -11.29 8.43
N ALA A 35 1.12 -12.01 8.90
CA ALA A 35 2.13 -11.44 9.79
C ALA A 35 3.16 -10.58 9.02
N ALA A 36 3.44 -10.92 7.77
CA ALA A 36 4.39 -10.19 6.93
C ALA A 36 3.71 -8.97 6.27
N LEU A 37 4.38 -7.82 6.30
CA LEU A 37 3.91 -6.62 5.60
C LEU A 37 4.18 -6.71 4.10
N PRO A 38 3.34 -6.09 3.24
CA PRO A 38 3.61 -6.02 1.81
C PRO A 38 4.86 -5.18 1.52
N GLU A 39 5.56 -5.54 0.45
CA GLU A 39 6.71 -4.79 -0.07
C GLU A 39 6.30 -4.03 -1.33
N LEU A 40 6.76 -2.78 -1.47
CA LEU A 40 6.62 -2.02 -2.71
C LEU A 40 7.96 -2.02 -3.44
N VAL A 41 8.03 -2.75 -4.55
CA VAL A 41 9.21 -2.86 -5.39
C VAL A 41 9.19 -1.72 -6.41
N GLU A 42 10.27 -0.96 -6.46
CA GLU A 42 10.50 0.11 -7.43
C GLU A 42 11.52 -0.36 -8.47
N THR A 43 11.19 -0.19 -9.75
CA THR A 43 12.10 -0.42 -10.88
C THR A 43 12.10 0.81 -11.78
N ARG A 44 13.28 1.38 -12.04
CA ARG A 44 13.48 2.44 -13.03
C ARG A 44 14.28 1.94 -14.22
N ALA A 45 13.75 2.11 -15.42
CA ALA A 45 14.45 1.79 -16.65
C ALA A 45 13.82 2.55 -17.83
N ASN A 46 14.65 2.99 -18.79
CA ASN A 46 14.22 3.53 -20.07
C ASN A 46 13.22 4.70 -19.94
N GLY A 47 13.46 5.66 -19.02
CA GLY A 47 12.55 6.77 -18.79
C GLY A 47 11.18 6.37 -18.21
N GLN A 48 11.13 5.23 -17.51
CA GLN A 48 9.92 4.75 -16.86
C GLN A 48 10.20 4.33 -15.41
N LEU A 49 9.21 4.61 -14.56
CA LEU A 49 9.10 4.12 -13.19
C LEU A 49 8.00 3.06 -13.15
N THR A 50 8.33 1.85 -12.72
CA THR A 50 7.37 0.80 -12.40
C THR A 50 7.35 0.56 -10.91
N LEU A 51 6.16 0.62 -10.32
CA LEU A 51 5.92 0.20 -8.94
C LEU A 51 5.11 -1.09 -8.95
N ARG A 52 5.52 -2.06 -8.13
CA ARG A 52 4.81 -3.33 -7.95
C ARG A 52 4.70 -3.72 -6.49
N TRP A 53 3.50 -4.04 -6.06
CA TRP A 53 3.23 -4.69 -4.78
C TRP A 53 3.67 -6.15 -4.83
N LYS A 54 4.42 -6.54 -3.81
CA LYS A 54 4.74 -7.92 -3.46
C LYS A 54 4.09 -8.19 -2.10
N ALA A 55 2.86 -8.69 -2.15
CA ALA A 55 2.10 -9.07 -0.95
C ALA A 55 2.45 -10.50 -0.51
N PRO A 56 2.22 -10.85 0.76
CA PRO A 56 2.38 -12.23 1.23
C PRO A 56 1.54 -13.20 0.40
N ARG A 57 2.09 -14.40 0.15
CA ARG A 57 1.43 -15.47 -0.64
C ARG A 57 0.90 -15.01 -2.01
N ASP A 58 1.49 -13.96 -2.58
CA ASP A 58 1.07 -13.35 -3.85
C ASP A 58 -0.41 -12.94 -3.88
N LEU A 59 -0.96 -12.55 -2.72
CA LEU A 59 -2.33 -12.06 -2.60
C LEU A 59 -2.58 -10.82 -3.49
N PRO A 60 -3.80 -10.66 -4.06
CA PRO A 60 -4.19 -9.43 -4.71
C PRO A 60 -4.09 -8.24 -3.75
N PHE A 61 -3.41 -7.18 -4.18
CA PHE A 61 -3.22 -5.99 -3.34
C PHE A 61 -3.29 -4.70 -4.16
N PRO A 62 -4.51 -4.20 -4.43
CA PRO A 62 -4.75 -3.03 -5.28
C PRO A 62 -4.65 -1.71 -4.52
N LEU A 63 -3.76 -1.59 -3.53
CA LEU A 63 -3.63 -0.37 -2.73
C LEU A 63 -3.04 0.76 -3.60
N PRO A 64 -3.76 1.89 -3.80
CA PRO A 64 -3.21 3.00 -4.57
C PRO A 64 -2.00 3.62 -3.89
N VAL A 65 -1.05 4.11 -4.68
CA VAL A 65 0.18 4.75 -4.19
C VAL A 65 0.21 6.20 -4.61
N ASP A 66 0.28 7.10 -3.62
CA ASP A 66 0.55 8.51 -3.85
C ASP A 66 2.06 8.70 -4.05
N ILE A 67 2.45 9.44 -5.09
CA ILE A 67 3.85 9.82 -5.36
C ILE A 67 3.93 11.31 -5.68
N THR A 68 5.14 11.87 -5.66
CA THR A 68 5.41 13.14 -6.34
C THR A 68 6.50 12.94 -7.38
N VAL A 69 6.38 13.59 -8.53
CA VAL A 69 7.40 13.65 -9.59
C VAL A 69 7.77 15.13 -9.77
N ASN A 70 9.01 15.49 -9.48
CA ASN A 70 9.48 16.88 -9.45
C ASN A 70 8.55 17.80 -8.64
N GLY A 71 8.03 17.30 -7.50
CA GLY A 71 7.10 18.02 -6.63
C GLY A 71 5.63 17.99 -7.09
N THR A 72 5.32 17.49 -8.29
CA THR A 72 3.93 17.37 -8.77
C THR A 72 3.31 16.08 -8.23
N PRO A 73 2.16 16.14 -7.55
CA PRO A 73 1.52 14.94 -6.99
C PRO A 73 0.86 14.08 -8.07
N HIS A 74 1.04 12.76 -7.95
CA HIS A 74 0.36 11.75 -8.76
C HIS A 74 -0.19 10.65 -7.85
N ARG A 75 -1.27 10.03 -8.28
CA ARG A 75 -1.84 8.85 -7.61
C ARG A 75 -1.91 7.69 -8.58
N LEU A 76 -1.22 6.60 -8.27
CA LEU A 76 -1.21 5.38 -9.06
C LEU A 76 -2.30 4.43 -8.54
N ALA A 77 -3.18 3.97 -9.43
CA ALA A 77 -4.33 3.12 -9.05
C ALA A 77 -3.93 1.72 -8.58
N MET A 78 -2.84 1.15 -9.11
CA MET A 78 -2.30 -0.16 -8.74
C MET A 78 -3.29 -1.33 -8.83
N GLU A 79 -4.30 -1.28 -9.71
CA GLU A 79 -5.40 -2.27 -9.77
C GLU A 79 -4.92 -3.73 -9.85
N ASN A 80 -3.85 -3.99 -10.61
CA ASN A 80 -3.24 -5.32 -10.74
C ASN A 80 -2.02 -5.52 -9.80
N GLY A 81 -1.95 -4.74 -8.72
CA GLY A 81 -0.79 -4.64 -7.84
C GLY A 81 0.43 -4.02 -8.53
N SER A 82 0.28 -3.36 -9.67
CA SER A 82 1.38 -2.76 -10.42
C SER A 82 0.91 -1.52 -11.18
N ALA A 83 1.79 -0.55 -11.34
CA ALA A 83 1.58 0.60 -12.22
C ALA A 83 2.91 1.08 -12.80
N THR A 84 2.86 1.62 -14.02
CA THR A 84 4.02 2.19 -14.71
C THR A 84 3.70 3.61 -15.14
N LEU A 85 4.67 4.51 -14.96
CA LEU A 85 4.58 5.91 -15.31
C LEU A 85 5.83 6.31 -16.10
N ALA A 86 5.68 7.12 -17.15
CA ALA A 86 6.80 7.77 -17.81
C ALA A 86 7.40 8.82 -16.87
N VAL A 87 8.66 8.64 -16.52
CA VAL A 87 9.39 9.50 -15.59
C VAL A 87 10.80 9.67 -16.15
N PRO A 88 11.24 10.90 -16.46
CA PRO A 88 12.61 11.16 -16.89
C PRO A 88 13.63 10.58 -15.89
N ASP A 89 14.76 10.09 -16.40
CA ASP A 89 15.75 9.40 -15.55
C ASP A 89 16.32 10.32 -14.44
N ASP A 90 16.34 11.63 -14.67
CA ASP A 90 16.78 12.67 -13.74
C ASP A 90 15.68 13.20 -12.80
N ALA A 91 14.43 12.75 -12.97
CA ALA A 91 13.32 13.25 -12.16
C ALA A 91 13.41 12.79 -10.70
N HIS A 92 13.20 13.75 -9.79
CA HIS A 92 13.08 13.48 -8.37
C HIS A 92 11.69 12.91 -8.07
N VAL A 93 11.65 11.65 -7.63
CA VAL A 93 10.40 11.00 -7.25
C VAL A 93 10.42 10.70 -5.76
N VAL A 94 9.33 11.06 -5.08
CA VAL A 94 9.09 10.67 -3.69
C VAL A 94 7.86 9.77 -3.64
N ILE A 95 8.05 8.53 -3.18
CA ILE A 95 6.98 7.56 -3.00
C ILE A 95 6.39 7.71 -1.60
N ASP A 96 5.06 7.73 -1.51
CA ASP A 96 4.31 7.93 -0.27
C ASP A 96 4.82 9.14 0.53
N PRO A 97 4.73 10.35 -0.05
CA PRO A 97 5.33 11.57 0.52
C PRO A 97 4.77 11.93 1.91
N MET A 98 3.60 11.37 2.28
CA MET A 98 2.96 11.59 3.58
C MET A 98 3.07 10.39 4.52
N ALA A 99 3.83 9.35 4.15
CA ALA A 99 4.02 8.13 4.95
C ALA A 99 2.70 7.49 5.42
N ARG A 100 1.70 7.41 4.53
CA ARG A 100 0.36 6.87 4.83
C ARG A 100 0.30 5.35 4.73
N ILE A 101 1.25 4.73 4.03
CA ILE A 101 1.17 3.32 3.70
C ILE A 101 1.97 2.48 4.70
N LEU A 102 1.29 1.54 5.34
CA LEU A 102 1.94 0.50 6.14
C LEU A 102 2.56 -0.55 5.19
N ARG A 103 3.88 -0.55 5.08
CA ARG A 103 4.62 -1.52 4.25
C ARG A 103 5.91 -1.93 4.91
N HIS A 104 6.48 -3.04 4.48
CA HIS A 104 7.82 -3.44 4.93
C HIS A 104 8.84 -2.37 4.55
N SER A 105 9.66 -1.98 5.52
CA SER A 105 10.78 -1.06 5.35
C SER A 105 12.07 -1.73 5.80
N PRO A 106 13.04 -1.97 4.88
CA PRO A 106 14.34 -2.52 5.25
C PRO A 106 15.06 -1.71 6.33
N ALA A 107 14.89 -0.39 6.33
CA ALA A 107 15.50 0.49 7.33
C ALA A 107 14.90 0.27 8.73
N ILE A 108 13.57 0.13 8.84
CA ILE A 108 12.89 -0.16 10.12
C ILE A 108 13.27 -1.56 10.60
N ALA A 109 13.26 -2.54 9.70
CA ALA A 109 13.64 -3.92 10.02
C ALA A 109 15.08 -4.01 10.53
N ALA A 110 16.01 -3.24 9.94
CA ALA A 110 17.39 -3.15 10.42
C ALA A 110 17.50 -2.48 11.80
N ALA A 111 16.67 -1.47 12.10
CA ALA A 111 16.66 -0.81 13.40
C ALA A 111 16.13 -1.70 14.54
N GLN A 112 15.14 -2.57 14.26
CA GLN A 112 14.53 -3.49 15.25
C GLN A 112 15.40 -4.69 15.63
N ARG A 113 16.45 -4.98 14.86
CA ARG A 113 17.41 -6.08 15.15
C ARG A 113 18.52 -5.67 16.11
N ARG A 114 18.53 -4.41 16.55
CA ARG A 114 19.48 -3.85 17.52
C ARG A 114 18.89 -3.93 18.92
#